data_AF-A0A847ZUH4-F1
#
_entry.id   AF-A0A847ZUH4-F1
#
_cell.length_a   1.000
_cell.length_b   1.000
_cell.length_c   1.000
_cell.angle_alpha   90.00
_cell.angle_beta   90.00
_cell.angle_gamma   90.00
#
_symmetry.space_group_name_H-M   'P 1'
#
loop_
_entity.id
_entity.type
_entity.pdbx_description
1 polymer ?
#
loop_
_entity_poly.entity_id
_entity_poly.type
_entity_poly.pdbx_seq_one_letter_code
_entity_poly.pdbx_strand_id
1 'polypeptide(L)' 'MTSRLEKARRIVIKVGSALLVDEKSGTIKASWLSSLVDDIADLRVKGVEVILVSSGAIA' A
#
# COMPACT_ATOMS: atom_id res chain seq x y z
N MET A 1 -2.14 -4.75 19.82
CA MET A 1 -1.38 -5.22 18.64
C MET A 1 -0.81 -4.08 17.78
N THR A 2 -1.15 -2.81 18.08
CA THR A 2 -0.76 -1.59 17.34
C THR A 2 0.64 -1.03 17.67
N SER A 3 1.19 -1.35 18.84
CA SER A 3 2.40 -0.67 19.36
C SER A 3 3.68 -0.88 18.55
N ARG A 4 3.77 -1.93 17.73
CA ARG A 4 4.97 -2.20 16.91
C ARG A 4 4.99 -1.38 15.61
N LEU A 5 3.84 -1.20 14.97
CA LEU A 5 3.74 -0.40 13.75
C LEU A 5 3.85 1.11 14.05
N GLU A 6 3.21 1.56 15.14
CA GLU A 6 3.29 2.97 15.58
C GLU A 6 4.71 3.43 15.94
N LYS A 7 5.56 2.51 16.42
CA LYS A 7 6.95 2.78 16.79
C LYS A 7 7.95 2.45 15.67
N ALA A 8 7.49 1.92 14.54
CA ALA A 8 8.37 1.51 13.46
C ALA A 8 8.96 2.74 12.76
N ARG A 9 10.28 2.82 12.68
CA ARG A 9 10.97 3.86 11.90
C ARG A 9 10.86 3.63 10.40
N ARG A 10 10.77 2.35 10.00
CA ARG A 10 10.65 1.92 8.60
C ARG A 10 9.60 0.83 8.48
N ILE A 11 8.74 0.96 7.48
CA ILE A 11 7.68 0.01 7.16
C ILE A 11 7.83 -0.45 5.71
N VAL A 12 7.79 -1.77 5.51
CA VAL A 12 7.68 -2.38 4.18
C VAL A 12 6.23 -2.79 3.97
N ILE A 13 5.58 -2.22 2.96
CA ILE A 13 4.20 -2.53 2.60
C ILE A 13 4.22 -3.43 1.37
N LYS A 14 3.74 -4.67 1.52
CA LYS A 14 3.58 -5.59 0.40
C LYS A 14 2.13 -5.61 -0.06
N VAL A 15 1.88 -5.31 -1.33
CA VAL A 15 0.55 -5.36 -1.93
C VAL A 15 0.47 -6.53 -2.92
N GLY A 16 -0.55 -7.38 -2.76
CA GLY A 16 -0.87 -8.48 -3.69
C GLY A 16 -1.72 -8.02 -4.87
N SER A 17 -1.67 -8.74 -6.00
CA SER A 17 -2.39 -8.39 -7.24
C SER A 17 -3.90 -8.35 -7.07
N ALA A 18 -4.48 -9.23 -6.25
CA ALA A 18 -5.93 -9.26 -5.97
C ALA A 18 -6.48 -7.96 -5.34
N LEU A 19 -5.62 -7.18 -4.68
CA LEU A 19 -5.98 -5.87 -4.14
C LEU A 19 -5.86 -4.74 -5.18
N LEU A 20 -5.00 -4.90 -6.17
CA LEU A 20 -4.72 -3.88 -7.17
C LEU A 20 -5.61 -3.96 -8.40
N VAL A 21 -6.04 -5.17 -8.77
CA VAL A 21 -6.72 -5.43 -10.04
C VAL A 21 -8.06 -6.11 -9.79
N ASP A 22 -9.06 -5.69 -10.55
CA ASP A 22 -10.33 -6.40 -10.64
C ASP A 22 -10.15 -7.64 -11.52
N GLU A 23 -10.43 -8.81 -10.96
CA GLU A 23 -10.19 -10.09 -11.65
C GLU A 23 -11.08 -10.30 -12.88
N LYS A 24 -12.23 -9.61 -12.98
CA LYS A 24 -13.16 -9.77 -14.09
C LYS A 24 -12.83 -8.84 -15.24
N SER A 25 -12.49 -7.59 -14.95
CA SER A 25 -12.21 -6.57 -15.98
C SER A 25 -10.72 -6.42 -16.30
N GLY A 26 -9.82 -6.93 -15.45
CA GLY A 26 -8.37 -6.68 -15.57
C GLY A 26 -7.99 -5.23 -15.27
N THR A 27 -8.92 -4.40 -14.82
CA THR A 27 -8.66 -2.98 -14.57
C THR A 27 -8.14 -2.73 -13.17
N ILE A 28 -7.32 -1.69 -13.02
CA ILE A 28 -6.83 -1.25 -11.71
C ILE A 28 -7.99 -0.76 -10.84
N LYS A 29 -8.01 -1.17 -9.57
CA LYS A 29 -8.90 -0.66 -8.51
C LYS A 29 -8.42 0.73 -8.06
N ALA A 30 -8.66 1.74 -8.89
CA ALA A 30 -8.10 3.09 -8.73
C ALA A 30 -8.47 3.75 -7.39
N SER A 31 -9.71 3.61 -6.93
CA SER A 31 -10.15 4.18 -5.64
C SER A 31 -9.39 3.56 -4.47
N TRP A 32 -9.24 2.23 -4.46
CA TRP A 32 -8.48 1.52 -3.45
C TRP A 32 -7.01 1.94 -3.46
N LEU A 33 -6.40 2.05 -4.65
CA LEU A 33 -5.03 2.49 -4.79
C LEU A 33 -4.83 3.92 -4.29
N SER A 34 -5.78 4.82 -4.57
CA SER A 34 -5.75 6.19 -4.05
C SER A 34 -5.75 6.22 -2.52
N SER A 35 -6.64 5.46 -1.88
CA SER A 35 -6.69 5.40 -0.41
C SER A 35 -5.38 4.86 0.20
N LEU A 36 -4.76 3.85 -0.44
CA LEU A 36 -3.44 3.38 0.01
C LEU A 36 -2.36 4.46 -0.11
N VAL A 37 -2.39 5.26 -1.18
CA VAL A 37 -1.45 6.36 -1.37
C VAL A 37 -1.63 7.44 -0.30
N ASP A 38 -2.87 7.75 0.07
CA ASP A 38 -3.18 8.69 1.16
C ASP A 38 -2.62 8.18 2.51
N ASP A 39 -2.84 6.89 2.83
CA ASP A 39 -2.28 6.27 4.05
C ASP A 39 -0.75 6.30 4.07
N ILE A 40 -0.11 6.05 2.91
CA ILE A 40 1.35 6.13 2.78
C ILE A 40 1.82 7.57 2.96
N ALA A 41 1.14 8.55 2.39
CA ALA A 41 1.47 9.96 2.54
C ALA A 41 1.43 10.38 4.01
N ASP A 42 0.40 9.98 4.76
CA ASP A 42 0.28 10.24 6.19
C ASP A 42 1.45 9.65 7.00
N LEU A 43 1.89 8.42 6.67
CA LEU A 43 3.07 7.82 7.29
C LEU A 43 4.34 8.60 6.97
N ARG A 44 4.50 9.04 5.72
CA ARG A 44 5.67 9.83 5.28
C ARG A 44 5.70 11.19 5.98
N VAL A 45 4.56 11.86 6.15
CA VAL A 45 4.44 13.13 6.89
C VAL A 45 4.83 12.95 8.36
N LYS A 46 4.50 11.81 8.97
CA LYS A 46 4.92 11.43 10.33
C LYS A 46 6.41 11.07 10.46
N GLY A 47 7.18 11.15 9.37
CA GLY A 47 8.61 10.84 9.34
C GLY A 47 8.93 9.36 9.24
N VAL A 48 7.94 8.50 8.96
CA VAL A 48 8.17 7.06 8.75
C VAL A 48 8.74 6.84 7.35
N GLU A 49 9.76 5.98 7.28
CA GLU A 49 10.30 5.52 6.00
C GLU A 49 9.43 4.41 5.44
N VAL A 50 8.96 4.55 4.20
CA VAL A 50 8.08 3.56 3.57
C VAL A 50 8.76 2.96 2.35
N ILE A 51 8.77 1.64 2.27
CA ILE A 51 9.14 0.87 1.07
C ILE A 51 7.88 0.14 0.59
N LEU A 52 7.41 0.47 -0.61
CA LEU A 52 6.28 -0.22 -1.22
C LEU A 52 6.77 -1.33 -2.15
N VAL A 53 6.25 -2.54 -1.96
CA VAL A 53 6.49 -3.69 -2.83
C VAL A 53 5.16 -4.09 -3.46
N SER A 54 5.01 -3.82 -4.75
CA SER A 54 3.77 -4.12 -5.49
C SER A 54 3.90 -5.39 -6.31
N SER A 55 2.83 -6.20 -6.35
CA SER A 55 2.59 -7.18 -7.41
C SER A 55 1.77 -6.51 -8.54
N GLY A 56 1.22 -7.29 -9.49
CA GLY A 56 0.29 -6.78 -10.50
C GLY A 56 0.90 -6.29 -11.81
N ALA A 57 2.21 -6.44 -12.01
CA ALA A 57 2.88 -6.06 -13.27
C ALA A 57 2.44 -6.89 -14.50
N ILE A 58 1.86 -8.07 -14.28
CA ILE A 58 1.39 -9.00 -15.33
C ILE A 58 -0.14 -8.99 -15.50
N ALA A 59 -0.84 -8.25 -14.65
CA ALA A 59 -2.28 -8.34 -14.51
C ALA A 59 -3.04 -7.66 -15.66
#